data_AF-D8S0X8-F1
#
_entry.id   AF-D8S0X8-F1
#
_cell.length_a   1.000
_cell.length_b   1.000
_cell.length_c   1.000
_cell.angle_alpha   90.00
_cell.angle_beta   90.00
_cell.angle_gamma   90.00
#
_symmetry.space_group_name_H-M   'P 1'
#
loop_
_entity.id
_entity.type
_entity.pdbx_description
1 polymer ?
#
loop_
_entity_poly.entity_id
_entity_poly.type
_entity_poly.pdbx_seq_one_letter_code
_entity_poly.pdbx_strand_id
1 'polypeptide(L)' 'SRGKTSFVVALLTQRIKYVATHLKDNKKDFSSQRGLRAMVEKRKKHLLYLRRTNMDSYKVVIAKLGLKD' A
#
# COMPACT_ATOMS: atom_id res chain seq x y z
N SER A 1 -15.52 10.86 2.05
CA SER A 1 -14.17 11.00 1.46
C SER A 1 -13.06 10.38 2.30
N ARG A 2 -12.99 10.63 3.62
CA ARG A 2 -11.89 10.16 4.52
C ARG A 2 -11.76 8.63 4.66
N GLY A 3 -12.85 7.90 4.89
CA GLY A 3 -12.81 6.44 5.02
C GLY A 3 -12.35 5.69 3.76
N LYS A 4 -12.58 6.28 2.58
CA LYS A 4 -12.19 5.72 1.29
C LYS A 4 -10.67 5.63 1.14
N THR A 5 -9.92 6.64 1.59
CA THR A 5 -8.45 6.65 1.45
C THR A 5 -7.79 5.59 2.33
N SER A 6 -8.17 5.51 3.62
CA SER A 6 -7.64 4.49 4.52
C SER A 6 -8.00 3.06 4.07
N PHE A 7 -9.22 2.86 3.55
CA PHE A 7 -9.63 1.59 2.95
C PHE A 7 -8.76 1.20 1.76
N VAL A 8 -8.49 2.15 0.84
CA VAL A 8 -7.62 1.89 -0.31
C VAL A 8 -6.20 1.54 0.11
N VAL A 9 -5.65 2.19 1.13
CA VAL A 9 -4.32 1.86 1.68
C VAL A 9 -4.29 0.44 2.24
N ALA A 10 -5.32 0.04 2.99
CA ALA A 10 -5.43 -1.31 3.55
C ALA A 10 -5.54 -2.37 2.44
N LEU A 11 -6.40 -2.14 1.44
CA LEU A 11 -6.58 -3.04 0.29
C LEU A 11 -5.28 -3.20 -0.51
N LEU A 12 -4.60 -2.10 -0.82
CA LEU A 12 -3.31 -2.15 -1.53
C LEU A 12 -2.27 -2.89 -0.71
N THR A 13 -2.24 -2.71 0.61
CA THR A 13 -1.30 -3.41 1.49
C THR A 13 -1.51 -4.92 1.46
N GLN A 14 -2.76 -5.39 1.48
CA GLN A 14 -3.05 -6.83 1.36
C GLN A 14 -2.64 -7.38 -0.01
N ARG A 15 -2.94 -6.68 -1.10
CA ARG A 15 -2.55 -7.09 -2.46
C ARG A 15 -1.04 -7.11 -2.66
N ILE A 16 -0.33 -6.11 -2.13
CA ILE A 16 1.14 -6.04 -2.16
C ILE A 16 1.73 -7.26 -1.45
N LYS A 17 1.23 -7.61 -0.26
CA LYS A 17 1.69 -8.80 0.48
C LYS A 17 1.47 -10.08 -0.33
N TYR A 18 0.29 -10.25 -0.90
CA TYR A 18 -0.03 -11.42 -1.74
C TYR A 18 0.89 -11.54 -2.96
N VAL A 19 1.02 -10.47 -3.76
CA VAL A 19 1.84 -10.50 -4.98
C VAL A 19 3.33 -10.63 -4.64
N ALA A 20 3.81 -9.99 -3.58
CA ALA A 20 5.19 -10.13 -3.12
C ALA A 20 5.51 -11.58 -2.73
N THR A 21 4.59 -12.29 -2.07
CA THR A 21 4.75 -13.73 -1.77
C THR A 21 4.76 -14.56 -3.05
N HIS A 22 3.80 -14.35 -3.96
CA HIS A 22 3.75 -15.06 -5.25
C HIS A 22 5.04 -14.92 -6.07
N LEU A 23 5.65 -13.73 -6.06
CA LEU A 23 6.89 -13.45 -6.79
C LEU A 23 8.14 -14.11 -6.20
N LYS A 24 8.11 -14.60 -4.95
CA LYS A 24 9.24 -15.35 -4.38
C LYS A 24 9.53 -16.62 -5.19
N ASP A 25 8.47 -17.29 -5.63
CA ASP A 25 8.55 -18.51 -6.44
C ASP A 25 8.56 -18.20 -7.94
N ASN A 26 8.03 -17.05 -8.34
CA ASN A 26 7.84 -16.65 -9.75
C ASN A 26 8.75 -15.47 -10.16
N LYS A 27 10.06 -15.61 -9.94
CA LYS A 27 11.04 -14.50 -10.14
C LYS A 27 11.08 -13.92 -11.55
N LYS A 28 10.63 -14.66 -12.57
CA LYS A 28 10.59 -14.22 -13.98
C LYS A 28 9.25 -13.60 -14.40
N ASP A 29 8.26 -13.52 -13.51
CA ASP A 29 7.01 -12.82 -13.80
C ASP A 29 7.20 -11.29 -13.69
N PHE A 30 7.75 -10.72 -14.76
CA PHE A 30 7.99 -9.29 -14.87
C PHE A 30 6.70 -8.46 -14.94
N SER A 31 5.58 -9.06 -15.37
CA SER A 31 4.30 -8.37 -15.42
C SER A 31 3.77 -8.11 -14.02
N SER A 32 3.76 -9.14 -13.16
CA SER A 32 3.40 -9.01 -11.75
C SER A 32 4.35 -8.11 -10.98
N GLN A 33 5.65 -8.11 -11.29
CA GLN A 33 6.60 -7.16 -10.69
C GLN A 33 6.27 -5.70 -11.02
N ARG A 34 5.91 -5.39 -12.27
CA ARG A 34 5.46 -4.04 -12.65
C ARG A 34 4.19 -3.65 -11.92
N GLY A 35 3.21 -4.57 -11.84
CA GLY A 35 1.97 -4.36 -11.08
C GLY A 35 2.22 -4.10 -9.60
N LEU A 36 3.12 -4.86 -8.98
CA LEU A 36 3.54 -4.67 -7.58
C LEU A 36 4.11 -3.27 -7.35
N ARG A 37 5.05 -2.83 -8.21
CA ARG A 37 5.65 -1.49 -8.13
C ARG A 37 4.58 -0.39 -8.24
N ALA A 38 3.66 -0.52 -9.20
CA ALA A 38 2.57 0.44 -9.36
C ALA A 38 1.65 0.51 -8.12
N MET A 39 1.35 -0.63 -7.49
CA MET A 39 0.57 -0.67 -6.25
C MET A 39 1.30 -0.01 -5.07
N VAL A 40 2.61 -0.23 -4.93
CA VAL A 40 3.45 0.41 -3.91
C VAL A 40 3.42 1.93 -4.07
N GLU A 41 3.63 2.43 -5.30
CA GLU A 41 3.59 3.87 -5.59
C GLU A 41 2.20 4.47 -5.32
N LYS A 42 1.13 3.77 -5.71
CA LYS A 42 -0.24 4.22 -5.43
C LYS A 42 -0.52 4.30 -3.92
N ARG A 43 -0.08 3.30 -3.15
CA ARG A 43 -0.21 3.30 -1.68
C ARG A 43 0.54 4.48 -1.07
N LYS A 44 1.77 4.75 -1.54
CA LYS A 44 2.59 5.89 -1.10
C LYS A 44 1.87 7.21 -1.35
N LYS A 45 1.28 7.43 -2.52
CA LYS A 45 0.49 8.64 -2.83
C LYS A 45 -0.70 8.83 -1.88
N HIS A 46 -1.43 7.76 -1.55
CA HIS A 46 -2.54 7.84 -0.60
C HIS A 46 -2.08 8.12 0.83
N LEU A 47 -0.96 7.54 1.26
CA LEU A 47 -0.35 7.83 2.57
C LEU A 47 0.12 9.28 2.67
N LEU A 48 0.78 9.81 1.63
CA LEU A 48 1.19 11.23 1.59
C LEU A 48 -0.01 12.17 1.64
N TYR A 49 -1.10 11.82 0.95
CA TYR A 49 -2.35 12.58 1.04
C TYR A 49 -2.91 12.57 2.47
N LEU A 50 -2.97 11.41 3.14
CA LEU A 50 -3.40 11.32 4.53
C LEU A 50 -2.48 12.14 5.44
N ARG A 51 -1.16 12.02 5.29
CA ARG A 51 -0.18 12.77 6.09
C ARG A 51 -0.40 14.28 5.99
N ARG A 52 -0.71 14.80 4.79
CA ARG A 52 -0.98 16.23 4.56
C ARG A 52 -2.34 16.70 5.06
N THR A 53 -3.37 15.85 4.97
CA THR A 53 -4.77 16.27 5.18
C THR A 53 -5.36 15.82 6.52
N ASN A 54 -4.80 14.77 7.12
CA ASN A 54 -5.29 14.18 8.36
C ASN A 54 -4.18 13.32 9.01
N MET A 55 -3.35 13.98 9.82
CA MET A 55 -2.21 13.35 10.49
C MET A 55 -2.62 12.20 11.43
N ASP A 56 -3.76 12.30 12.11
CA ASP A 56 -4.22 11.24 13.03
C ASP A 56 -4.59 9.96 12.28
N SER A 57 -5.34 10.10 11.19
CA SER A 57 -5.68 8.96 10.32
C SER A 57 -4.43 8.34 9.71
N TYR A 58 -3.45 9.16 9.33
CA TYR A 58 -2.16 8.69 8.85
C TYR A 58 -1.45 7.81 9.91
N LYS A 59 -1.27 8.33 11.13
CA LYS A 59 -0.64 7.61 12.25
C LYS A 59 -1.35 6.28 12.55
N VAL A 60 -2.68 6.29 12.61
CA VAL A 60 -3.49 5.09 12.85
C VAL A 60 -3.28 4.05 11.74
N VAL A 61 -3.28 4.49 10.48
CA VAL A 61 -3.14 3.58 9.32
C VAL A 61 -1.74 2.96 9.26
N ILE A 62 -0.67 3.73 9.44
CA ILE A 62 0.70 3.18 9.40
C ILE A 62 0.93 2.20 10.56
N ALA A 63 0.43 2.49 11.76
CA ALA A 63 0.54 1.63 12.92
C ALA A 63 -0.23 0.31 12.73
N LYS A 64 -1.50 0.39 12.32
CA LYS A 64 -2.35 -0.80 12.10
C LYS A 64 -1.82 -1.72 10.99
N LEU A 65 -1.19 -1.16 9.97
CA LEU A 65 -0.70 -1.92 8.82
C LEU A 65 0.77 -2.34 8.95
N GLY A 66 1.47 -1.91 10.01
CA GLY A 66 2.90 -2.16 10.21
C GLY A 66 3.77 -1.53 9.12
N LEU A 67 3.34 -0.38 8.58
CA LEU A 67 4.09 0.36 7.56
C LEU A 67 5.07 1.30 8.24
N LYS A 68 6.29 1.38 7.71
CA LYS A 68 7.28 2.37 8.13
C LYS A 68 7.12 3.63 7.28
N ASP A 69 7.31 4.78 7.93
CA ASP A 69 7.48 6.10 7.27
C ASP A 69 8.87 6.17 6.64
#